data_AF-A0A2D0L9K2-F1
#
_entry.id   AF-A0A2D0L9K2-F1
#
_cell.length_a   1.000
_cell.length_b   1.000
_cell.length_c   1.000
_cell.angle_alpha   90.00
_cell.angle_beta   90.00
_cell.angle_gamma   90.00
#
_symmetry.space_group_name_H-M   'P 1'
#
loop_
_entity.id
_entity.type
_entity.pdbx_description
1 polymer ?
#
loop_
_entity_poly.entity_id
_entity_poly.type
_entity_poly.pdbx_seq_one_letter_code
_entity_poly.pdbx_strand_id
1 'polypeptide(L)' 'MVNIPDDYSRHGLVVSTGHKAGLLLIQLPNESEHIDKVALKKEWVMSNWSKWIYPECDVNDVYIMDHYSPPLAIN' A
#
# COMPACT_ATOMS: atom_id res chain seq x y z
N MET A 1 -16.07 16.45 -3.57
CA MET A 1 -16.40 15.48 -4.63
C MET A 1 -15.15 14.64 -4.84
N VAL A 2 -15.12 13.43 -4.28
CA VAL A 2 -13.99 12.51 -4.45
C VAL A 2 -14.22 11.83 -5.80
N ASN A 3 -13.32 12.09 -6.75
CA ASN A 3 -13.30 11.39 -8.02
C ASN A 3 -12.83 9.96 -7.73
N ILE A 4 -13.72 8.97 -7.84
CA ILE A 4 -13.38 7.56 -7.77
C ILE A 4 -13.35 7.09 -9.23
N PRO A 5 -12.18 6.90 -9.84
CA PRO A 5 -12.09 6.33 -11.17
C PRO A 5 -12.57 4.87 -11.07
N ASP A 6 -13.59 4.58 -11.85
CA ASP A 6 -14.24 3.28 -11.98
C ASP A 6 -13.32 2.36 -12.80
N ASP A 7 -12.32 1.72 -12.16
CA ASP A 7 -11.83 0.37 -12.52
C ASP A 7 -10.94 -0.19 -11.39
N TYR A 8 -11.38 -1.28 -10.79
CA TYR A 8 -11.11 -1.69 -9.40
C TYR A 8 -9.69 -2.19 -9.17
N SER A 9 -8.86 -1.36 -8.54
CA SER A 9 -7.74 -1.93 -7.82
C SER A 9 -8.17 -2.43 -6.45
N ARG A 10 -7.74 -3.65 -6.13
CA ARG A 10 -8.07 -4.32 -4.87
C ARG A 10 -7.17 -3.91 -3.72
N HIS A 11 -6.12 -3.13 -4.01
CA HIS A 11 -5.04 -2.87 -3.07
C HIS A 11 -4.79 -1.38 -2.90
N GLY A 12 -4.69 -0.97 -1.64
CA GLY A 12 -4.31 0.38 -1.24
C GLY A 12 -3.35 0.36 -0.06
N LEU A 13 -2.53 1.39 0.03
CA LEU A 13 -1.69 1.65 1.19
C LEU A 13 -2.42 2.63 2.10
N VAL A 14 -2.46 2.33 3.40
CA VAL A 14 -3.04 3.19 4.42
C VAL A 14 -1.97 3.64 5.39
N VAL A 15 -2.10 4.85 5.90
CA VAL A 15 -1.24 5.34 6.96
C VAL A 15 -1.64 4.64 8.26
N SER A 16 -0.74 3.85 8.83
CA SER A 16 -1.04 3.04 10.01
C SER A 16 -1.02 3.83 11.33
N THR A 17 -0.19 4.87 11.43
CA THR A 17 0.06 5.60 12.69
C THR A 17 0.25 7.11 12.51
N GLY A 18 0.27 7.86 13.61
CA GLY A 18 0.48 9.31 13.63
C GLY A 18 -0.76 10.13 13.30
N HIS A 19 -0.58 11.43 13.05
CA HIS A 19 -1.68 12.38 12.82
C HIS A 19 -2.54 12.06 11.59
N LYS A 20 -2.00 11.32 10.62
CA LYS A 20 -2.70 10.91 9.40
C LYS A 20 -3.18 9.45 9.44
N ALA A 21 -3.15 8.80 10.61
CA ALA A 21 -3.57 7.41 10.75
C ALA A 21 -5.00 7.17 10.21
N GLY A 22 -5.19 6.05 9.53
CA GLY A 22 -6.46 5.66 8.93
C GLY A 22 -6.75 6.30 7.56
N LEU A 23 -5.92 7.24 7.09
CA LEU A 23 -6.07 7.79 5.75
C LEU A 23 -5.50 6.83 4.70
N LEU A 24 -6.23 6.68 3.59
CA LEU A 24 -5.73 6.05 2.38
C LEU A 24 -4.62 6.93 1.79
N LEU A 25 -3.40 6.39 1.72
CA LEU A 25 -2.25 7.05 1.10
C LEU A 25 -2.39 7.00 -0.42
N ILE A 26 -2.59 5.79 -0.95
CA ILE A 26 -2.75 5.57 -2.38
C ILE A 26 -3.55 4.30 -2.68
N GLN A 27 -4.35 4.36 -3.74
CA GLN A 27 -4.90 3.19 -4.42
C GLN A 27 -3.95 2.81 -5.56
N LEU A 28 -3.39 1.60 -5.52
CA LEU A 28 -2.39 1.15 -6.50
C LEU A 28 -3.08 0.71 -7.80
N PRO A 29 -2.47 0.74 -8.98
CA PRO A 29 -3.13 0.30 -10.22
C PRO A 29 -3.17 -1.23 -10.34
N ASN A 30 -4.06 -1.76 -11.20
CA ASN A 30 -4.26 -3.22 -11.40
C ASN A 30 -2.97 -3.94 -11.84
N GLU A 31 -2.08 -3.27 -12.57
CA GLU A 31 -0.78 -3.84 -12.98
C GLU A 31 0.13 -4.22 -11.81
N SER A 32 -0.07 -3.58 -10.64
CA SER A 32 0.66 -3.88 -9.40
C SER A 32 0.24 -5.21 -8.76
N GLU A 33 -0.91 -5.76 -9.14
CA GLU A 33 -1.50 -6.94 -8.51
C GLU A 33 -0.79 -8.22 -8.91
N HIS A 34 -0.59 -9.12 -7.94
CA HIS A 34 -0.12 -10.47 -8.19
C HIS A 34 -1.24 -11.29 -8.87
N ILE A 35 -0.89 -12.10 -9.88
CA ILE A 35 -1.87 -12.81 -10.73
C ILE A 35 -2.69 -13.82 -9.91
N ASP A 36 -2.02 -14.58 -9.03
CA ASP A 36 -2.64 -15.73 -8.33
C ASP A 36 -2.97 -15.49 -6.85
N LYS A 37 -2.74 -14.28 -6.32
CA LYS A 37 -2.82 -14.00 -4.87
C LYS A 37 -3.43 -12.62 -4.62
N VAL A 38 -4.09 -12.46 -3.46
CA VAL A 38 -4.45 -11.14 -2.92
C VAL A 38 -3.19 -10.49 -2.35
N ALA A 39 -2.31 -10.07 -3.24
CA ALA A 39 -1.00 -9.52 -2.92
C ALA A 39 -0.49 -8.61 -4.05
N LEU A 40 0.56 -7.84 -3.77
CA LEU A 40 1.28 -7.02 -4.75
C LEU A 40 2.45 -7.79 -5.37
N LYS A 41 2.76 -7.50 -6.64
CA LYS A 41 4.01 -7.92 -7.28
C LYS A 41 5.18 -7.14 -6.68
N LYS A 42 6.14 -7.86 -6.09
CA LYS A 42 7.33 -7.25 -5.48
C LYS A 42 8.10 -6.38 -6.48
N GLU A 43 8.35 -6.93 -7.67
CA GLU A 43 9.15 -6.29 -8.72
C GLU A 43 8.48 -5.01 -9.22
N TRP A 44 7.13 -5.02 -9.32
CA TRP A 44 6.38 -3.82 -9.68
C TRP A 44 6.54 -2.74 -8.62
N VAL A 45 6.34 -3.08 -7.33
CA VAL A 45 6.47 -2.12 -6.23
C VAL A 45 7.88 -1.51 -6.20
N MET A 46 8.92 -2.32 -6.33
CA MET A 46 10.30 -1.83 -6.35
C MET A 46 10.57 -0.90 -7.53
N SER A 47 10.10 -1.26 -8.73
CA SER A 47 10.32 -0.47 -9.95
C SER A 47 9.51 0.83 -10.00
N ASN A 48 8.40 0.89 -9.25
CA ASN A 48 7.43 1.97 -9.29
C ASN A 48 7.39 2.82 -8.01
N TRP A 49 8.24 2.50 -7.03
CA TRP A 49 8.22 3.07 -5.69
C TRP A 49 8.21 4.61 -5.70
N SER A 50 9.20 5.23 -6.36
CA SER A 50 9.31 6.68 -6.39
C SER A 50 8.20 7.36 -7.21
N LYS A 51 7.62 6.65 -8.18
CA LYS A 51 6.55 7.19 -9.02
C LYS A 51 5.21 7.20 -8.30
N TRP A 52 4.92 6.16 -7.53
CA TRP A 52 3.59 5.91 -7.00
C TRP A 52 3.51 6.03 -5.47
N ILE A 53 4.54 5.66 -4.73
CA ILE A 53 4.42 5.43 -3.28
C ILE A 53 5.12 6.53 -2.49
N TYR A 54 6.45 6.65 -2.59
CA TYR A 54 7.19 7.62 -1.78
C TYR A 54 8.47 8.09 -2.50
N PRO A 55 8.41 9.17 -3.30
CA PRO A 55 9.55 9.64 -4.09
C PRO A 55 10.76 10.08 -3.26
N GLU A 56 10.54 10.58 -2.04
CA GLU A 56 11.60 11.11 -1.19
C GLU A 56 12.37 10.03 -0.41
N CYS A 57 11.95 8.75 -0.49
CA CYS A 57 12.57 7.63 0.22
C CYS A 57 12.98 6.55 -0.78
N ASP A 58 14.24 6.11 -0.73
CA ASP A 58 14.68 4.98 -1.53
C ASP A 58 13.99 3.70 -1.05
N VAL A 59 13.56 2.84 -1.98
CA VAL A 59 12.85 1.60 -1.65
C VAL A 59 13.70 0.65 -0.81
N ASN A 60 15.03 0.72 -0.91
CA ASN A 60 15.95 -0.11 -0.13
C ASN A 60 16.11 0.39 1.32
N ASP A 61 15.69 1.63 1.60
CA ASP A 61 15.69 2.21 2.95
C ASP A 61 14.35 1.97 3.68
N VAL A 62 13.44 1.20 3.08
CA VAL A 62 12.12 0.88 3.64
C VAL A 62 12.22 -0.36 4.54
N TYR A 63 11.83 -0.18 5.80
CA TYR A 63 11.74 -1.28 6.76
C TYR A 63 10.44 -2.08 6.58
N ILE A 64 10.57 -3.41 6.61
CA ILE A 64 9.43 -4.33 6.59
C ILE A 64 9.27 -4.91 7.98
N MET A 65 8.05 -4.86 8.52
CA MET A 65 7.70 -5.53 9.76
C MET A 65 7.06 -6.88 9.42
N ASP A 66 7.76 -7.96 9.72
CA ASP A 66 7.20 -9.29 9.61
C ASP A 66 6.13 -9.50 10.68
N HIS A 67 4.94 -9.94 10.26
CA HIS A 67 3.79 -10.24 11.12
C HIS A 67 3.22 -9.04 11.89
N TYR A 68 2.26 -8.33 11.28
CA TYR A 68 1.44 -7.37 12.01
C TYR A 68 0.53 -8.14 12.98
N SER A 69 0.78 -8.03 14.28
CA SER A 69 -0.12 -8.59 15.29
C SER A 69 -1.50 -7.93 15.11
N PRO A 70 -2.58 -8.71 14.92
CA PRO A 70 -3.91 -8.12 14.85
C PRO A 70 -4.17 -7.34 16.15
N PRO A 71 -4.91 -6.22 16.09
CA PRO A 71 -5.29 -5.50 17.29
C PRO A 71 -5.93 -6.48 18.28
N LEU A 72 -5.49 -6.46 19.54
CA LEU A 72 -6.09 -7.28 20.59
C LEU A 72 -7.58 -6.94 20.63
N ALA A 73 -8.43 -7.94 20.37
CA ALA A 73 -9.86 -7.79 20.56
C ALA A 73 -10.09 -7.48 22.05
N ILE A 74 -10.61 -6.29 22.34
CA ILE A 74 -11.05 -5.93 23.69
C ILE A 74 -12.37 -6.67 23.91
N ASN A 75 -12.35 -7.68 24.79
CA ASN A 75 -13.55 -8.39 25.26
C ASN A 75 -14.41 -7.49 26.14
#